data_AF-A0A946EH40-F1
#
_entry.id   AF-A0A946EH40-F1
#
_cell.length_a   1.000
_cell.length_b   1.000
_cell.length_c   1.000
_cell.angle_alpha   90.00
_cell.angle_beta   90.00
_cell.angle_gamma   90.00
#
_symmetry.space_group_name_H-M   'P 1'
#
loop_
_entity.id
_entity.type
_entity.pdbx_description
1 polymer ?
#
loop_
_entity_poly.entity_id
_entity_poly.type
_entity_poly.pdbx_seq_one_letter_code
_entity_poly.pdbx_strand_id
1 'polypeptide(L)'
;IFNLLLKVDWGTWSFALEPSKAVVVASFTFCVFVLDDFTKYIVHRWMHKWPLLWSLHKVHHSASHLTPITIYRTHPLEGILFSLRSAFTQGISIAVFFYLFGNQVDLFTVLGANVLVFAFNVAGSNLRHSHIGIQYWRWLEYVLISPAQHQLHHSIATEHYDKNFGATLALWDWLFGSLHHSIETEGLALGVEDDTSEAAHGLYALYVLPLVEMANYLTKKTKELKAAIWRVAHRLRWRAKPGLKNRIKSSS
;
A
#
# COMPACT_ATOMS: atom_id res chain seq x y z
N ILE A 1 15.51 -0.14 -26.42
CA ILE A 1 14.81 0.88 -25.60
C ILE A 1 15.82 1.69 -24.78
N PHE A 2 16.63 1.08 -23.91
CA PHE A 2 17.65 1.80 -23.11
C PHE A 2 18.63 2.64 -23.95
N ASN A 3 19.23 2.07 -25.00
CA ASN A 3 20.11 2.79 -25.93
C ASN A 3 19.39 3.85 -26.80
N LEU A 4 18.06 3.82 -26.87
CA LEU A 4 17.26 4.83 -27.55
C LEU A 4 17.02 6.03 -26.62
N LEU A 5 16.80 5.79 -25.32
CA LEU A 5 16.61 6.84 -24.31
C LEU A 5 17.87 7.68 -24.07
N LEU A 6 19.06 7.09 -24.21
CA LEU A 6 20.35 7.80 -24.12
C LEU A 6 20.63 8.72 -25.32
N LYS A 7 19.94 8.51 -26.44
CA LYS A 7 20.05 9.34 -27.65
C LYS A 7 19.05 10.50 -27.68
N VAL A 8 18.09 10.50 -26.76
CA VAL A 8 17.15 11.61 -26.61
C VAL A 8 17.89 12.74 -25.90
N ASP A 9 18.06 13.86 -26.57
CA ASP A 9 18.46 15.11 -25.92
C ASP A 9 17.25 15.61 -25.13
N TRP A 10 17.30 15.42 -23.82
CA TRP A 10 16.25 15.87 -22.90
C TRP A 10 16.37 17.38 -22.59
N GLY A 11 17.34 18.07 -23.19
CA GLY A 11 17.68 19.45 -22.90
C GLY A 11 18.47 19.60 -21.59
N THR A 12 19.27 20.66 -21.51
CA THR A 12 19.91 21.11 -20.26
C THR A 12 18.98 22.11 -19.57
N TRP A 13 18.40 21.70 -18.44
CA TRP A 13 17.67 22.62 -17.58
C TRP A 13 18.68 23.25 -16.63
N SER A 14 19.03 24.52 -16.86
CA SER A 14 19.74 25.31 -15.87
C SER A 14 18.73 25.99 -14.97
N PHE A 15 18.78 25.69 -13.67
CA PHE A 15 18.12 26.54 -12.70
C PHE A 15 18.85 27.90 -12.71
N ALA A 16 18.09 29.00 -12.73
CA ALA A 16 18.66 30.35 -12.66
C ALA A 16 19.47 30.60 -11.36
N LEU A 17 19.28 29.73 -10.37
CA LEU A 17 20.05 29.66 -9.13
C LEU A 17 20.73 28.30 -9.09
N GLU A 18 22.05 28.27 -8.86
CA GLU A 18 22.73 27.03 -8.49
C GLU A 18 22.55 26.79 -6.99
N PRO A 19 21.67 25.86 -6.56
CA PRO A 19 21.48 25.58 -5.15
C PRO A 19 22.75 25.00 -4.54
N SER A 20 23.01 25.30 -3.27
CA SER A 20 24.11 24.66 -2.56
C SER A 20 23.86 23.16 -2.42
N LYS A 21 24.94 22.37 -2.31
CA LYS A 21 24.86 20.92 -2.08
C LYS A 21 23.94 20.58 -0.91
N ALA A 22 23.98 21.37 0.17
CA ALA A 22 23.13 21.19 1.34
C ALA A 22 21.63 21.32 1.01
N VAL A 23 21.24 22.29 0.18
CA VAL A 23 19.86 22.49 -0.26
C VAL A 23 19.41 21.31 -1.15
N VAL A 24 20.28 20.84 -2.04
CA VAL A 24 19.98 19.68 -2.89
C VAL A 24 19.79 18.42 -2.05
N VAL A 25 20.70 18.16 -1.10
CA VAL A 25 20.62 17.02 -0.16
C VAL A 25 19.33 17.06 0.67
N ALA A 26 19.00 18.24 1.24
CA ALA A 26 17.80 18.40 2.05
C ALA A 26 16.53 18.18 1.21
N SER A 27 16.49 18.74 0.00
CA SER A 27 15.37 18.57 -0.94
C SER A 27 15.23 17.12 -1.39
N PHE A 28 16.34 16.43 -1.67
CA PHE A 28 16.34 15.01 -2.02
C PHE A 28 15.80 14.16 -0.86
N THR A 29 16.32 14.37 0.34
CA THR A 29 15.90 13.66 1.55
C THR A 29 14.41 13.84 1.82
N PHE A 30 13.93 15.08 1.75
CA PHE A 30 12.52 15.40 1.92
C PHE A 30 11.65 14.76 0.84
N CYS A 31 12.06 14.85 -0.43
CA CYS A 31 11.34 14.25 -1.55
C CYS A 31 11.23 12.73 -1.41
N VAL A 32 12.34 12.05 -1.12
CA VAL A 32 12.36 10.61 -0.88
C VAL A 32 11.46 10.25 0.30
N PHE A 33 11.54 10.97 1.41
CA PHE A 33 10.67 10.73 2.58
C PHE A 33 9.19 10.84 2.22
N VAL A 34 8.76 11.94 1.59
CA VAL A 34 7.35 12.18 1.23
C VAL A 34 6.85 11.15 0.22
N LEU A 35 7.63 10.86 -0.84
CA LEU A 35 7.25 9.89 -1.86
C LEU A 35 7.22 8.46 -1.32
N ASP A 36 8.18 8.10 -0.46
CA ASP A 36 8.24 6.78 0.17
C ASP A 36 7.05 6.56 1.10
N ASP A 37 6.68 7.56 1.91
CA ASP A 37 5.51 7.49 2.79
C ASP A 37 4.20 7.43 1.99
N PHE A 38 4.06 8.26 0.96
CA PHE A 38 2.87 8.26 0.08
C PHE A 38 2.68 6.93 -0.65
N THR A 39 3.75 6.39 -1.25
CA THR A 39 3.65 5.10 -1.96
C THR A 39 3.40 3.95 -1.00
N LYS A 40 3.91 4.00 0.24
CA LYS A 40 3.54 3.04 1.29
C LYS A 40 2.05 3.13 1.61
N TYR A 41 1.52 4.34 1.81
CA TYR A 41 0.08 4.56 2.01
C TYR A 41 -0.77 3.94 0.90
N ILE A 42 -0.42 4.17 -0.37
CA ILE A 42 -1.17 3.59 -1.51
C ILE A 42 -1.17 2.08 -1.46
N VAL A 43 0.01 1.46 -1.31
CA VAL A 43 0.13 0.01 -1.29
C VAL A 43 -0.63 -0.56 -0.10
N HIS A 44 -0.49 0.02 1.09
CA HIS A 44 -1.19 -0.40 2.30
C HIS A 44 -2.71 -0.32 2.11
N ARG A 45 -3.23 0.79 1.57
CA ARG A 45 -4.65 0.92 1.24
C ARG A 45 -5.11 -0.13 0.22
N TRP A 46 -4.30 -0.44 -0.80
CA TRP A 46 -4.63 -1.53 -1.73
C TRP A 46 -4.65 -2.90 -1.05
N MET A 47 -3.79 -3.12 -0.04
CA MET A 47 -3.82 -4.35 0.75
C MET A 47 -5.14 -4.54 1.49
N HIS A 48 -5.77 -3.48 1.97
CA HIS A 48 -7.11 -3.58 2.56
C HIS A 48 -8.24 -3.69 1.54
N LYS A 49 -8.07 -3.10 0.35
CA LYS A 49 -9.16 -3.04 -0.65
C LYS A 49 -9.19 -4.21 -1.62
N TRP A 50 -8.07 -4.87 -1.88
CA TRP A 50 -7.98 -5.91 -2.91
C TRP A 50 -7.86 -7.28 -2.26
N PRO A 51 -8.81 -8.22 -2.48
CA PRO A 51 -8.83 -9.50 -1.79
C PRO A 51 -7.53 -10.31 -1.88
N LEU A 52 -6.82 -10.24 -3.01
CA LEU A 52 -5.53 -10.91 -3.19
C LEU A 52 -4.44 -10.37 -2.27
N LEU A 53 -4.40 -9.04 -2.10
CA LEU A 53 -3.40 -8.40 -1.26
C LEU A 53 -3.82 -8.51 0.22
N TRP A 54 -5.12 -8.46 0.50
CA TRP A 54 -5.65 -8.69 1.84
C TRP A 54 -5.31 -10.08 2.37
N SER A 55 -5.39 -11.12 1.54
CA SER A 55 -4.98 -12.47 1.95
C SER A 55 -3.54 -12.54 2.48
N LEU A 56 -2.65 -11.67 1.99
CA LEU A 56 -1.29 -11.53 2.51
C LEU A 56 -1.25 -10.67 3.78
N HIS A 57 -1.85 -9.50 3.71
CA HIS A 57 -1.76 -8.49 4.76
C HIS A 57 -2.55 -8.81 6.03
N LYS A 58 -3.60 -9.63 5.93
CA LYS A 58 -4.33 -10.14 7.09
C LYS A 58 -3.42 -10.93 8.06
N VAL A 59 -2.28 -11.47 7.59
CA VAL A 59 -1.28 -12.10 8.46
C VAL A 59 -0.76 -11.10 9.49
N HIS A 60 -0.57 -9.84 9.09
CA HIS A 60 -0.22 -8.75 9.98
C HIS A 60 -1.36 -8.44 10.96
N HIS A 61 -2.59 -8.33 10.46
CA HIS A 61 -3.78 -8.01 11.27
C HIS A 61 -4.27 -9.14 12.17
N SER A 62 -3.89 -10.39 11.91
CA SER A 62 -4.27 -11.55 12.73
C SER A 62 -3.70 -11.51 14.16
N ALA A 63 -2.76 -10.61 14.45
CA ALA A 63 -2.24 -10.46 15.80
C ALA A 63 -3.33 -9.95 16.76
N SER A 64 -3.75 -10.80 17.70
CA SER A 64 -4.68 -10.42 18.77
C SER A 64 -4.07 -9.48 19.81
N HIS A 65 -2.74 -9.34 19.82
CA HIS A 65 -2.00 -8.46 20.71
C HIS A 65 -0.85 -7.79 19.93
N LEU A 66 -0.75 -6.46 20.03
CA LEU A 66 0.37 -5.73 19.44
C LEU A 66 1.57 -5.71 20.40
N THR A 67 2.69 -6.19 19.90
CA THR A 67 4.02 -6.01 20.49
C THR A 67 4.96 -5.44 19.43
N PRO A 68 6.09 -4.81 19.79
CA PRO A 68 7.05 -4.34 18.80
C PRO A 68 7.49 -5.42 17.80
N ILE A 69 7.38 -6.71 18.16
CA ILE A 69 7.68 -7.86 17.28
C ILE A 69 6.60 -8.06 16.19
N THR A 70 5.36 -7.64 16.43
CA THR A 70 4.22 -7.76 15.50
C THR A 70 4.50 -7.11 14.15
N ILE A 71 5.38 -6.10 14.09
CA ILE A 71 5.85 -5.51 12.82
C ILE A 71 6.43 -6.55 11.85
N TYR A 72 7.05 -7.61 12.38
CA TYR A 72 7.69 -8.67 11.58
C TYR A 72 6.74 -9.82 11.25
N ARG A 73 5.51 -9.81 11.80
CA ARG A 73 4.47 -10.79 11.47
C ARG A 73 3.83 -10.43 10.13
N THR A 74 4.55 -10.69 9.04
CA THR A 74 4.10 -10.38 7.68
C THR A 74 4.36 -11.56 6.75
N HIS A 75 3.58 -11.66 5.68
CA HIS A 75 3.82 -12.69 4.66
C HIS A 75 5.05 -12.32 3.80
N PRO A 76 5.93 -13.26 3.39
CA PRO A 76 7.14 -12.92 2.62
C PRO A 76 6.85 -12.21 1.29
N LEU A 77 5.73 -12.56 0.63
CA LEU A 77 5.26 -11.87 -0.58
C LEU A 77 4.90 -10.40 -0.33
N GLU A 78 4.43 -10.06 0.87
CA GLU A 78 4.21 -8.66 1.28
C GLU A 78 5.54 -7.92 1.39
N GLY A 79 6.56 -8.56 1.98
CA GLY A 79 7.93 -8.03 2.04
C GLY A 79 8.53 -7.78 0.64
N ILE A 80 8.31 -8.69 -0.31
CA ILE A 80 8.73 -8.52 -1.71
C ILE A 80 8.00 -7.32 -2.33
N LEU A 81 6.69 -7.21 -2.14
CA LEU A 81 5.89 -6.09 -2.65
C LEU A 81 6.40 -4.73 -2.13
N PHE A 82 6.64 -4.62 -0.82
CA PHE A 82 7.19 -3.39 -0.24
C PHE A 82 8.64 -3.11 -0.69
N SER A 83 9.45 -4.13 -0.92
CA SER A 83 10.82 -4.00 -1.42
C SER A 83 10.83 -3.48 -2.86
N LEU A 84 9.98 -4.03 -3.74
CA LEU A 84 9.82 -3.57 -5.11
C LEU A 84 9.32 -2.12 -5.17
N ARG A 85 8.33 -1.78 -4.33
CA ARG A 85 7.84 -0.41 -4.16
C ARG A 85 8.96 0.54 -3.71
N SER A 86 9.77 0.12 -2.73
CA SER A 86 10.90 0.91 -2.24
C SER A 86 11.94 1.17 -3.33
N ALA A 87 12.35 0.11 -4.04
CA ALA A 87 13.32 0.21 -5.13
C ALA A 87 12.81 1.12 -6.25
N PHE A 88 11.52 1.02 -6.62
CA PHE A 88 10.91 1.88 -7.61
C PHE A 88 10.90 3.35 -7.18
N THR A 89 10.48 3.63 -5.94
CA THR A 89 10.39 4.99 -5.41
C THR A 89 11.76 5.66 -5.29
N GLN A 90 12.75 4.93 -4.76
CA GLN A 90 14.13 5.39 -4.67
C GLN A 90 14.76 5.58 -6.06
N GLY A 91 14.56 4.62 -6.96
CA GLY A 91 15.09 4.68 -8.33
C GLY A 91 14.60 5.92 -9.09
N ILE A 92 13.29 6.23 -9.00
CA ILE A 92 12.74 7.45 -9.60
C ILE A 92 13.30 8.70 -8.95
N SER A 93 13.35 8.75 -7.62
CA SER A 93 13.85 9.92 -6.90
C SER A 93 15.32 10.21 -7.25
N ILE A 94 16.16 9.17 -7.30
CA ILE A 94 17.57 9.28 -7.70
C ILE A 94 17.68 9.73 -9.16
N ALA A 95 16.92 9.10 -10.07
CA ALA A 95 16.97 9.46 -11.49
C ALA A 95 16.59 10.93 -11.74
N VAL A 96 15.53 11.42 -11.08
CA VAL A 96 15.09 12.81 -11.18
C VAL A 96 16.13 13.77 -10.61
N PHE A 97 16.65 13.52 -9.42
CA PHE A 97 17.63 14.43 -8.81
C PHE A 97 18.99 14.40 -9.52
N PHE A 98 19.41 13.24 -10.01
CA PHE A 98 20.61 13.14 -10.83
C PHE A 98 20.46 13.91 -12.15
N TYR A 99 19.28 13.85 -12.78
CA TYR A 99 18.99 14.63 -13.98
C TYR A 99 18.99 16.14 -13.72
N LEU A 100 18.40 16.59 -12.59
CA LEU A 100 18.25 18.00 -12.26
C LEU A 100 19.52 18.66 -11.68
N PHE A 101 20.32 17.92 -10.91
CA PHE A 101 21.44 18.47 -10.13
C PHE A 101 22.77 17.76 -10.39
N GLY A 102 22.80 16.82 -11.35
CA GLY A 102 24.01 16.09 -11.74
C GLY A 102 24.61 15.29 -10.58
N ASN A 103 25.93 15.38 -10.42
CA ASN A 103 26.70 14.64 -9.42
C ASN A 103 26.70 15.29 -8.02
N GLN A 104 25.82 16.26 -7.76
CA GLN A 104 25.69 16.87 -6.43
C GLN A 104 25.04 15.91 -5.41
N VAL A 105 24.31 14.90 -5.89
CA VAL A 105 23.75 13.81 -5.08
C VAL A 105 24.66 12.59 -5.23
N ASP A 106 25.47 12.32 -4.21
CA ASP A 106 26.37 11.16 -4.16
C ASP A 106 25.82 10.03 -3.27
N LEU A 107 26.48 8.87 -3.29
CA LEU A 107 26.04 7.69 -2.54
C LEU A 107 25.97 7.95 -1.01
N PHE A 108 26.89 8.75 -0.47
CA PHE A 108 26.90 9.13 0.95
C PHE A 108 25.69 10.01 1.31
N THR A 109 25.27 10.87 0.39
CA THR A 109 24.06 11.69 0.50
C THR A 109 22.80 10.83 0.57
N VAL A 110 22.72 9.78 -0.26
CA VAL A 110 21.61 8.82 -0.25
C VAL A 110 21.58 8.02 1.06
N LEU A 111 22.74 7.62 1.58
CA LEU A 111 22.83 6.94 2.87
C LEU A 111 22.45 7.87 4.05
N GLY A 112 22.87 9.14 4.02
CA GLY A 112 22.51 10.13 5.04
C GLY A 112 21.03 10.53 5.05
N ALA A 113 20.37 10.55 3.88
CA ALA A 113 18.92 10.76 3.76
C ALA A 113 18.10 9.69 4.51
N ASN A 114 18.67 8.50 4.72
CA ASN A 114 18.03 7.44 5.48
C ASN A 114 17.99 7.70 6.98
N VAL A 115 18.59 8.77 7.53
CA VAL A 115 18.54 9.04 8.97
C VAL A 115 17.11 9.31 9.45
N LEU A 116 16.29 10.04 8.69
CA LEU A 116 14.88 10.26 9.04
C LEU A 116 14.07 8.95 8.99
N VAL A 117 14.32 8.14 7.95
CA VAL A 117 13.71 6.82 7.78
C VAL A 117 14.14 5.89 8.92
N PHE A 118 15.40 5.94 9.32
CA PHE A 118 15.97 5.15 10.42
C PHE A 118 15.35 5.56 11.75
N ALA A 119 15.30 6.87 12.05
CA ALA A 119 14.68 7.39 13.27
C ALA A 119 13.19 7.00 13.34
N PHE A 120 12.47 7.11 12.23
CA PHE A 120 11.08 6.69 12.15
C PHE A 120 10.91 5.17 12.36
N ASN A 121 11.76 4.33 11.76
CA ASN A 121 11.67 2.89 11.94
C ASN A 121 12.00 2.45 13.36
N VAL A 122 13.01 3.05 14.00
CA VAL A 122 13.39 2.69 15.37
C VAL A 122 12.33 3.15 16.37
N ALA A 123 11.90 4.42 16.30
CA ALA A 123 10.98 4.97 17.29
C ALA A 123 9.51 4.82 16.89
N GLY A 124 9.09 5.40 15.75
CA GLY A 124 7.67 5.46 15.36
C GLY A 124 7.07 4.09 15.02
N SER A 125 7.80 3.28 14.24
CA SER A 125 7.28 2.01 13.74
C SER A 125 7.13 0.93 14.82
N ASN A 126 8.01 0.92 15.84
CA ASN A 126 7.90 0.00 16.98
C ASN A 126 6.84 0.45 17.99
N LEU A 127 6.75 1.75 18.27
CA LEU A 127 5.80 2.28 19.26
C LEU A 127 4.35 2.07 18.84
N ARG A 128 4.03 2.22 17.55
CA ARG A 128 2.67 1.98 17.04
C ARG A 128 2.22 0.51 17.09
N HIS A 129 3.17 -0.42 17.17
CA HIS A 129 2.89 -1.84 17.43
C HIS A 129 3.09 -2.21 18.90
N SER A 130 3.20 -1.26 19.81
CA SER A 130 3.20 -1.58 21.25
C SER A 130 1.77 -1.66 21.79
N HIS A 131 1.61 -2.15 23.02
CA HIS A 131 0.35 -2.08 23.76
C HIS A 131 0.07 -0.68 24.34
N ILE A 132 0.98 0.29 24.15
CA ILE A 132 0.87 1.63 24.72
C ILE A 132 0.11 2.52 23.73
N GLY A 133 -1.12 2.90 24.08
CA GLY A 133 -2.00 3.76 23.28
C GLY A 133 -1.62 5.23 23.32
N ILE A 134 -0.49 5.60 22.70
CA ILE A 134 -0.08 7.00 22.63
C ILE A 134 -0.98 7.74 21.64
N GLN A 135 -1.80 8.65 22.17
CA GLN A 135 -2.61 9.58 21.40
C GLN A 135 -1.83 10.87 21.16
N TYR A 136 -2.04 11.51 20.01
CA TYR A 136 -1.54 12.86 19.75
C TYR A 136 -2.66 13.89 19.88
N TRP A 137 -2.30 15.16 19.95
CA TRP A 137 -3.29 16.24 19.84
C TRP A 137 -4.03 16.13 18.51
N ARG A 138 -5.35 16.41 18.52
CA ARG A 138 -6.21 16.26 17.34
C ARG A 138 -5.68 16.93 16.08
N TRP A 139 -5.07 18.11 16.18
CA TRP A 139 -4.50 18.80 15.03
C TRP A 139 -3.27 18.07 14.45
N LEU A 140 -2.47 17.42 15.31
CA LEU A 140 -1.28 16.69 14.92
C LEU A 140 -1.65 15.37 14.23
N GLU A 141 -2.77 14.76 14.61
CA GLU A 141 -3.31 13.55 13.97
C GLU A 141 -3.83 13.76 12.55
N TYR A 142 -3.95 15.01 12.07
CA TYR A 142 -4.14 15.28 10.64
C TYR A 142 -2.84 15.17 9.85
N VAL A 143 -1.69 15.22 10.52
CA VAL A 143 -0.36 15.29 9.89
C VAL A 143 0.44 14.03 10.14
N LEU A 144 0.50 13.54 11.39
CA LEU A 144 1.26 12.37 11.82
C LEU A 144 0.33 11.28 12.34
N ILE A 145 0.60 10.03 11.97
CA ILE A 145 -0.10 8.88 12.55
C ILE A 145 0.37 8.67 13.99
N SER A 146 -0.57 8.68 14.93
CA SER A 146 -0.29 8.31 16.32
C SER A 146 -0.25 6.78 16.50
N PRO A 147 0.49 6.26 17.49
CA PRO A 147 0.41 4.84 17.87
C PRO A 147 -1.02 4.35 18.09
N ALA A 148 -1.86 5.16 18.74
CA ALA A 148 -3.26 4.83 18.94
C ALA A 148 -4.06 4.78 17.62
N GLN A 149 -3.83 5.69 16.65
CA GLN A 149 -4.48 5.62 15.33
C GLN A 149 -4.16 4.31 14.59
N HIS A 150 -2.91 3.84 14.68
CA HIS A 150 -2.50 2.56 14.10
C HIS A 150 -3.08 1.36 14.85
N GLN A 151 -3.20 1.43 16.18
CA GLN A 151 -3.88 0.39 16.96
C GLN A 151 -5.36 0.25 16.54
N LEU A 152 -6.07 1.37 16.37
CA LEU A 152 -7.46 1.34 15.88
C LEU A 152 -7.55 0.70 14.49
N HIS A 153 -6.59 0.96 13.61
CA HIS A 153 -6.51 0.31 12.31
C HIS A 153 -6.41 -1.23 12.39
N HIS A 154 -5.83 -1.77 13.46
CA HIS A 154 -5.79 -3.21 13.76
C HIS A 154 -7.04 -3.76 14.43
N SER A 155 -8.00 -2.90 14.78
CA SER A 155 -9.21 -3.29 15.50
C SER A 155 -10.19 -4.07 14.64
N ILE A 156 -10.90 -5.01 15.28
CA ILE A 156 -12.03 -5.72 14.69
C ILE A 156 -13.34 -4.90 14.69
N ALA A 157 -13.35 -3.72 15.31
CA ALA A 157 -14.55 -2.89 15.36
C ALA A 157 -14.86 -2.30 13.97
N THR A 158 -16.10 -2.47 13.52
CA THR A 158 -16.53 -2.07 12.17
C THR A 158 -16.33 -0.58 11.86
N GLU A 159 -16.40 0.30 12.86
CA GLU A 159 -16.12 1.74 12.70
C GLU A 159 -14.66 2.06 12.33
N HIS A 160 -13.73 1.15 12.65
CA HIS A 160 -12.30 1.31 12.36
C HIS A 160 -11.90 0.66 11.03
N TYR A 161 -12.81 -0.05 10.35
CA TYR A 161 -12.52 -0.68 9.08
C TYR A 161 -12.13 0.35 8.03
N ASP A 162 -11.08 0.03 7.27
CA ASP A 162 -10.57 0.87 6.19
C ASP A 162 -10.16 2.29 6.63
N LYS A 163 -9.63 2.43 7.84
CA LYS A 163 -9.12 3.68 8.41
C LYS A 163 -7.62 3.66 8.66
N ASN A 164 -7.00 4.84 8.68
CA ASN A 164 -5.62 5.08 9.12
C ASN A 164 -4.55 4.18 8.45
N PHE A 165 -4.46 4.23 7.12
CA PHE A 165 -3.45 3.48 6.35
C PHE A 165 -2.06 4.13 6.35
N GLY A 166 -1.91 5.34 6.87
CA GLY A 166 -0.68 6.10 6.88
C GLY A 166 0.44 5.35 7.61
N ALA A 167 1.66 5.45 7.09
CA ALA A 167 2.82 4.92 7.79
C ALA A 167 3.33 5.96 8.81
N THR A 168 3.89 7.06 8.34
CA THR A 168 4.34 8.18 9.19
C THR A 168 3.31 9.30 9.17
N LEU A 169 2.82 9.65 7.97
CA LEU A 169 1.97 10.79 7.77
C LEU A 169 0.50 10.38 7.72
N ALA A 170 -0.31 10.96 8.61
CA ALA A 170 -1.77 10.87 8.58
C ALA A 170 -2.38 11.79 7.50
N LEU A 171 -1.55 12.66 6.92
CA LEU A 171 -1.92 13.57 5.84
C LEU A 171 -2.63 12.84 4.70
N TRP A 172 -2.16 11.66 4.31
CA TRP A 172 -2.76 10.88 3.24
C TRP A 172 -4.16 10.38 3.63
N ASP A 173 -4.31 9.88 4.85
CA ASP A 173 -5.62 9.48 5.37
C ASP A 173 -6.60 10.64 5.39
N TRP A 174 -6.13 11.83 5.75
CA TRP A 174 -6.95 13.03 5.71
C TRP A 174 -7.35 13.41 4.29
N LEU A 175 -6.38 13.48 3.37
CA LEU A 175 -6.60 13.87 1.97
C LEU A 175 -7.54 12.91 1.23
N PHE A 176 -7.49 11.62 1.55
CA PHE A 176 -8.27 10.60 0.85
C PHE A 176 -9.42 9.99 1.67
N GLY A 177 -9.78 10.61 2.80
CA GLY A 177 -10.99 10.31 3.57
C GLY A 177 -10.96 9.00 4.38
N SER A 178 -9.77 8.50 4.71
CA SER A 178 -9.58 7.32 5.58
C SER A 178 -9.13 7.68 7.00
N LEU A 179 -9.04 8.97 7.34
CA LEU A 179 -8.66 9.39 8.69
C LEU A 179 -9.72 9.01 9.73
N HIS A 180 -9.27 8.41 10.83
CA HIS A 180 -9.99 8.27 12.07
C HIS A 180 -9.09 8.78 13.21
N HIS A 181 -9.60 9.67 14.04
CA HIS A 181 -8.86 10.17 15.20
C HIS A 181 -8.64 9.07 16.23
N SER A 182 -7.57 9.15 17.00
CA SER A 182 -7.37 8.19 18.08
C SER A 182 -8.45 8.35 19.17
N ILE A 183 -8.76 7.22 19.80
CA ILE A 183 -9.51 7.14 21.05
C ILE A 183 -8.65 6.33 22.03
N GLU A 184 -9.12 6.20 23.27
CA GLU A 184 -8.51 5.30 24.24
C GLU A 184 -8.52 3.85 23.73
N THR A 185 -7.38 3.17 23.81
CA THR A 185 -7.18 1.84 23.22
C THR A 185 -7.12 0.71 24.24
N GLU A 186 -7.34 1.00 25.52
CA GLU A 186 -7.42 -0.02 26.55
C GLU A 186 -8.60 -0.95 26.29
N GLY A 187 -8.36 -2.26 26.29
CA GLY A 187 -9.38 -3.27 25.99
C GLY A 187 -9.78 -3.38 24.51
N LEU A 188 -9.05 -2.74 23.59
CA LEU A 188 -9.30 -2.83 22.16
C LEU A 188 -9.18 -4.28 21.67
N ALA A 189 -10.25 -4.82 21.09
CA ALA A 189 -10.22 -6.14 20.47
C ALA A 189 -9.52 -6.06 19.10
N LEU A 190 -8.50 -6.90 18.94
CA LEU A 190 -7.64 -6.98 17.74
C LEU A 190 -7.68 -8.37 17.14
N GLY A 191 -7.25 -8.48 15.89
CA GLY A 191 -7.23 -9.74 15.14
C GLY A 191 -8.06 -9.66 13.87
N VAL A 192 -8.54 -10.83 13.43
CA VAL A 192 -9.53 -10.96 12.34
C VAL A 192 -10.73 -11.73 12.90
N GLU A 193 -11.96 -11.34 12.55
CA GLU A 193 -13.23 -11.80 13.17
C GLU A 193 -13.39 -13.33 13.32
N ASP A 194 -12.67 -14.14 12.54
CA ASP A 194 -12.77 -15.61 12.53
C ASP A 194 -11.52 -16.35 13.09
N ASP A 195 -10.54 -15.64 13.68
CA ASP A 195 -9.17 -16.13 13.88
C ASP A 195 -8.82 -16.58 15.32
N THR A 196 -9.81 -16.99 16.13
CA THR A 196 -9.61 -17.25 17.57
C THR A 196 -8.98 -18.62 17.91
N SER A 197 -8.59 -19.43 16.92
CA SER A 197 -8.02 -20.77 17.17
C SER A 197 -6.48 -20.76 17.19
N GLU A 198 -5.86 -21.62 18.01
CA GLU A 198 -4.41 -21.84 17.99
C GLU A 198 -3.89 -22.26 16.61
N ALA A 199 -4.71 -23.03 15.87
CA ALA A 199 -4.39 -23.48 14.51
C ALA A 199 -4.27 -22.30 13.51
N ALA A 200 -4.99 -21.21 13.77
CA ALA A 200 -4.96 -19.99 12.97
C ALA A 200 -3.63 -19.22 13.07
N HIS A 201 -2.83 -19.50 14.11
CA HIS A 201 -1.54 -18.85 14.35
C HIS A 201 -0.33 -19.71 13.95
N GLY A 202 -0.55 -20.90 13.40
CA GLY A 202 0.52 -21.81 12.96
C GLY A 202 1.17 -21.41 11.63
N LEU A 203 2.38 -21.93 11.35
CA LEU A 203 3.13 -21.64 10.11
C LEU A 203 2.31 -21.89 8.83
N TYR A 204 1.48 -22.93 8.83
CA TYR A 204 0.58 -23.22 7.72
C TYR A 204 -0.43 -22.08 7.48
N ALA A 205 -1.06 -21.59 8.55
CA ALA A 205 -2.01 -20.50 8.47
C ALA A 205 -1.33 -19.18 8.07
N LEU A 206 -0.08 -18.96 8.49
CA LEU A 206 0.66 -17.74 8.15
C LEU A 206 1.23 -17.73 6.73
N TYR A 207 1.64 -18.87 6.18
CA TYR A 207 2.38 -18.92 4.90
C TYR A 207 1.66 -19.67 3.78
N VAL A 208 0.77 -20.61 4.08
CA VAL A 208 0.12 -21.44 3.06
C VAL A 208 -1.32 -21.01 2.84
N LEU A 209 -2.09 -20.76 3.91
CA LEU A 209 -3.49 -20.37 3.80
C LEU A 209 -3.71 -19.10 2.95
N PRO A 210 -2.91 -18.02 3.09
CA PRO A 210 -2.95 -16.87 2.19
C PRO A 210 -2.88 -17.24 0.70
N LEU A 211 -1.98 -18.16 0.35
CA LEU A 211 -1.79 -18.60 -1.04
C LEU A 211 -2.98 -19.42 -1.54
N VAL A 212 -3.55 -20.27 -0.68
CA VAL A 212 -4.76 -21.03 -0.98
C VAL A 212 -5.94 -20.08 -1.23
N GLU A 213 -6.12 -19.05 -0.42
CA GLU A 213 -7.16 -18.04 -0.60
C GLU A 213 -7.00 -17.26 -1.89
N MET A 214 -5.77 -16.85 -2.22
CA MET A 214 -5.47 -16.20 -3.49
C MET A 214 -5.83 -17.10 -4.68
N ALA A 215 -5.44 -18.38 -4.63
CA ALA A 215 -5.75 -19.34 -5.69
C ALA A 215 -7.27 -19.55 -5.85
N ASN A 216 -8.00 -19.65 -4.74
CA ASN A 216 -9.45 -19.77 -4.72
C ASN A 216 -10.12 -18.53 -5.32
N TYR A 217 -9.66 -17.33 -4.94
CA TYR A 217 -10.15 -16.06 -5.48
C TYR A 217 -9.93 -15.98 -7.00
N LEU A 218 -8.73 -16.29 -7.49
CA LEU A 218 -8.40 -16.29 -8.93
C LEU A 218 -9.24 -17.32 -9.69
N THR A 219 -9.42 -18.52 -9.14
CA THR A 219 -10.25 -19.57 -9.74
C THR A 219 -11.71 -19.13 -9.85
N LYS A 220 -12.25 -18.45 -8.84
CA LYS A 220 -13.60 -17.89 -8.89
C LYS A 220 -13.71 -16.80 -9.96
N LYS A 221 -12.77 -15.84 -10.00
CA LYS A 221 -12.78 -14.74 -10.98
C LYS A 221 -12.61 -15.19 -12.41
N THR A 222 -11.78 -16.21 -12.66
CA THR A 222 -11.64 -16.80 -14.00
C THR A 222 -12.91 -17.49 -14.47
N LYS A 223 -13.63 -18.20 -13.58
CA LYS A 223 -14.96 -18.77 -13.88
C LYS A 223 -15.98 -17.69 -14.21
N GLU A 224 -16.05 -16.63 -13.41
CA GLU A 224 -16.95 -15.48 -13.63
C GLU A 224 -16.67 -14.80 -14.98
N LEU A 225 -15.40 -14.58 -15.32
CA LEU A 225 -14.98 -13.98 -16.59
C LEU A 225 -15.36 -14.86 -17.78
N LYS A 226 -15.08 -16.17 -17.72
CA LYS A 226 -15.46 -17.13 -18.76
C LYS A 226 -16.98 -17.12 -19.00
N ALA A 227 -17.77 -17.10 -17.93
CA ALA A 227 -19.23 -17.00 -18.02
C ALA A 227 -19.69 -15.67 -18.63
N ALA A 228 -19.02 -14.55 -18.32
CA ALA A 228 -19.31 -13.26 -18.93
C ALA A 228 -18.99 -13.24 -20.44
N ILE A 229 -17.81 -13.70 -20.84
CA ILE A 229 -17.41 -13.82 -22.24
C ILE A 229 -18.40 -14.70 -23.02
N TRP A 230 -18.76 -15.86 -22.46
CA TRP A 230 -19.74 -16.75 -23.08
C TRP A 230 -21.10 -16.07 -23.29
N ARG A 231 -21.60 -15.32 -22.30
CA ARG A 231 -22.86 -14.55 -22.42
C ARG A 231 -22.78 -13.49 -23.52
N VAL A 232 -21.67 -12.78 -23.65
CA VAL A 232 -21.46 -11.77 -24.71
C VAL A 232 -21.41 -12.44 -26.08
N ALA A 233 -20.61 -13.50 -26.24
CA ALA A 233 -20.49 -14.25 -27.49
C ALA A 233 -21.84 -14.84 -27.93
N HIS A 234 -22.62 -15.39 -26.99
CA HIS A 234 -23.96 -15.92 -27.27
C HIS A 234 -24.92 -14.81 -27.73
N ARG A 235 -24.92 -13.63 -27.09
CA ARG A 235 -25.74 -12.47 -27.50
C ARG A 235 -25.36 -11.95 -28.89
N LEU A 236 -24.07 -11.86 -29.20
CA LEU A 236 -23.59 -11.41 -30.52
C LEU A 236 -23.97 -12.42 -31.61
N ARG A 237 -23.84 -13.72 -31.35
CA ARG A 237 -24.25 -14.79 -32.28
C ARG A 237 -25.75 -14.76 -32.58
N TRP A 238 -26.59 -14.37 -31.61
CA TRP A 238 -28.03 -14.21 -31.82
C TRP A 238 -28.37 -12.93 -32.60
N ARG A 239 -27.66 -11.81 -32.36
CA ARG A 239 -27.82 -10.55 -33.10
C ARG A 239 -27.36 -10.64 -34.57
N ALA A 240 -26.37 -11.48 -34.86
CA ALA A 240 -25.84 -11.70 -36.21
C ALA A 240 -26.70 -12.65 -37.10
N LYS A 241 -27.90 -13.05 -36.66
CA LYS A 241 -28.88 -13.78 -37.48
C LYS A 241 -30.05 -12.84 -37.86
N PRO A 242 -30.02 -12.13 -39.00
CA PRO A 242 -31.10 -11.21 -39.39
C PRO A 242 -32.39 -11.92 -39.83
N GLY A 243 -32.37 -13.24 -40.05
CA GLY A 243 -33.46 -13.96 -40.72
C GLY A 243 -34.65 -14.42 -39.88
N LEU A 244 -34.62 -14.30 -38.54
CA LEU A 244 -35.73 -14.81 -37.69
C LEU A 244 -36.77 -13.77 -37.27
N LYS A 245 -36.53 -12.47 -37.45
CA LYS A 245 -37.53 -11.44 -37.11
C LYS A 245 -38.69 -11.34 -38.11
N ASN A 246 -38.52 -11.83 -39.34
CA ASN A 246 -39.55 -11.73 -40.38
C ASN A 246 -40.48 -12.95 -40.49
N ARG A 247 -40.30 -13.99 -39.68
CA ARG A 247 -41.12 -15.23 -39.77
C ARG A 247 -42.35 -15.24 -38.87
N ILE A 248 -42.62 -14.17 -38.12
CA ILE A 248 -43.81 -14.03 -37.25
C ILE A 248 -44.83 -13.04 -37.85
N LYS A 249 -44.49 -12.32 -38.93
CA LYS A 249 -45.41 -11.39 -39.62
C LYS A 249 -46.08 -11.93 -40.89
N SER A 250 -45.88 -13.20 -41.24
CA SER A 250 -46.48 -13.82 -42.43
C SER A 250 -47.50 -14.93 -42.12
N SER A 251 -48.04 -14.95 -40.89
CA SER A 251 -49.07 -15.90 -40.46
C SER A 251 -50.30 -15.23 -39.85
N SER A 252 -50.62 -14.01 -40.30
CA SER A 252 -51.88 -13.32 -40.02
C SER A 252 -52.59 -13.01 -41.33
#